data_AF-A0A9E5NB79-F1
#
_entry.id   AF-A0A9E5NB79-F1
#
_cell.length_a   1.000
_cell.length_b   1.000
_cell.length_c   1.000
_cell.angle_alpha   90.00
_cell.angle_beta   90.00
_cell.angle_gamma   90.00
#
_symmetry.space_group_name_H-M   'P 1'
#
loop_
_entity.id
_entity.type
_entity.pdbx_description
1 polymer ?
#
loop_
_entity_poly.entity_id
_entity_poly.type
_entity_poly.pdbx_seq_one_letter_code
_entity_poly.pdbx_strand_id
1 'polypeptide(L)'
;MDIERGFQIDEPEVFVPWEIDEGGLVGLLEKHGLRKVTKGYYCVSCKSLGGLSHELGFHFDTSEARKNKELEDFIKSKGKIVRRIGPIRGPGPLEAGRLRELEFFRRQYPDLRKSFDEFQSYAERAFGKPSDAAEGGGGFGKYEWKFKGVRIYHYVLDRF
;
A
#
# COMPACT_ATOMS: atom_id res chain seq x y z
N MET A 1 -16.41 -4.15 -0.36
CA MET A 1 -15.28 -3.95 0.56
C MET A 1 -15.58 -2.74 1.44
N ASP A 2 -15.36 -2.83 2.75
CA ASP A 2 -15.51 -1.72 3.68
C ASP A 2 -14.14 -1.07 3.96
N ILE A 3 -13.75 -0.16 3.06
CA ILE A 3 -12.42 0.47 3.08
C ILE A 3 -12.22 1.40 4.27
N GLU A 4 -13.27 1.81 4.98
CA GLU A 4 -13.14 2.66 6.17
C GLU A 4 -12.68 1.86 7.39
N ARG A 5 -12.89 0.54 7.39
CA ARG A 5 -12.55 -0.34 8.51
C ARG A 5 -11.29 -1.17 8.29
N GLY A 6 -10.96 -1.46 7.04
CA GLY A 6 -9.82 -2.31 6.71
C GLY A 6 -9.68 -2.58 5.22
N PHE A 7 -8.88 -3.59 4.90
CA PHE A 7 -8.64 -4.04 3.54
C PHE A 7 -9.00 -5.51 3.38
N GLN A 8 -9.72 -5.85 2.31
CA GLN A 8 -10.07 -7.23 1.99
C GLN A 8 -9.04 -7.83 1.03
N ILE A 9 -8.49 -8.97 1.40
CA ILE A 9 -7.73 -9.86 0.51
C ILE A 9 -8.72 -10.91 -0.02
N ASP A 10 -8.71 -11.15 -1.32
CA ASP A 10 -9.60 -12.13 -1.97
C ASP A 10 -9.04 -13.55 -1.79
N GLU A 11 -7.74 -13.72 -1.99
CA GLU A 11 -7.03 -15.00 -1.79
C GLU A 11 -5.67 -14.74 -1.10
N PRO A 12 -5.48 -15.20 0.16
CA PRO A 12 -6.48 -15.86 1.03
C PRO A 12 -7.64 -14.92 1.39
N GLU A 13 -8.83 -15.47 1.63
CA GLU A 13 -10.01 -14.69 2.02
C GLU A 13 -9.82 -14.16 3.46
N VAL A 14 -9.26 -12.96 3.57
CA VAL A 14 -8.84 -12.37 4.85
C VAL A 14 -9.16 -10.88 4.86
N PHE A 15 -9.84 -10.45 5.92
CA PHE A 15 -10.04 -9.02 6.19
C PHE A 15 -8.98 -8.51 7.16
N VAL A 16 -8.25 -7.48 6.77
CA VAL A 16 -7.19 -6.83 7.57
C VAL A 16 -7.71 -5.49 8.12
N PRO A 17 -8.03 -5.39 9.42
CA PRO A 17 -8.48 -4.13 10.02
C PRO A 17 -7.37 -3.08 10.03
N TRP A 18 -7.71 -1.80 9.89
CA TRP A 18 -6.70 -0.73 9.96
C TRP A 18 -6.00 -0.60 11.32
N GLU A 19 -6.68 -1.02 12.39
CA GLU A 19 -6.16 -0.99 13.77
C GLU A 19 -5.35 -2.24 14.12
N ILE A 20 -5.07 -3.14 13.15
CA ILE A 20 -4.26 -4.32 13.39
C ILE A 20 -2.84 -3.92 13.83
N ASP A 21 -2.30 -4.65 14.81
CA ASP A 21 -0.90 -4.55 15.21
C ASP A 21 -0.04 -5.64 14.55
N GLU A 22 1.27 -5.61 14.77
CA GLU A 22 2.18 -6.60 14.18
C GLU A 22 1.83 -8.04 14.60
N GLY A 23 1.47 -8.26 15.87
CA GLY A 23 1.12 -9.59 16.39
C GLY A 23 -0.15 -10.14 15.76
N GLY A 24 -1.16 -9.29 15.64
CA GLY A 24 -2.42 -9.60 14.96
C GLY A 24 -2.21 -9.93 13.49
N LEU A 25 -1.35 -9.18 12.78
CA LEU A 25 -1.04 -9.47 11.38
C LEU A 25 -0.37 -10.84 11.22
N VAL A 26 0.61 -11.15 12.08
CA VAL A 26 1.29 -12.46 12.07
C VAL A 26 0.27 -13.56 12.32
N GLY A 27 -0.54 -13.46 13.37
CA GLY A 27 -1.58 -14.45 13.66
C GLY A 27 -2.58 -14.65 12.51
N LEU A 28 -2.88 -13.58 11.77
CA LEU A 28 -3.84 -13.59 10.66
C LEU A 28 -3.27 -14.21 9.37
N LEU A 29 -2.00 -13.99 9.06
CA LEU A 29 -1.42 -14.29 7.75
C LEU A 29 -0.21 -15.25 7.75
N GLU A 30 0.31 -15.66 8.90
CA GLU A 30 1.48 -16.56 8.98
C GLU A 30 1.27 -17.86 8.19
N LYS A 31 0.08 -18.45 8.29
CA LYS A 31 -0.30 -19.68 7.55
C LYS A 31 -0.46 -19.47 6.05
N HIS A 32 -0.46 -18.21 5.59
CA HIS A 32 -0.63 -17.82 4.21
C HIS A 32 0.66 -17.31 3.56
N GLY A 33 1.81 -17.63 4.17
CA GLY A 33 3.12 -17.28 3.60
C GLY A 33 3.50 -15.83 3.80
N LEU A 34 3.05 -15.21 4.89
CA LEU A 34 3.54 -13.92 5.35
C LEU A 34 5.06 -13.98 5.59
N ARG A 35 5.80 -13.03 5.04
CA ARG A 35 7.26 -12.93 5.17
C ARG A 35 7.63 -11.63 5.83
N LYS A 36 8.46 -11.68 6.87
CA LYS A 36 9.10 -10.49 7.43
C LYS A 36 10.26 -10.06 6.54
N VAL A 37 10.21 -8.83 6.02
CA VAL A 37 11.27 -8.27 5.17
C VAL A 37 12.30 -7.54 6.03
N THR A 38 11.81 -6.67 6.91
CA THR A 38 12.61 -5.98 7.94
C THR A 38 11.69 -5.64 9.12
N LYS A 39 12.21 -4.95 10.13
CA LYS A 39 11.42 -4.53 11.28
C LYS A 39 10.27 -3.62 10.85
N GLY A 40 9.04 -3.97 11.25
CA GLY A 40 7.84 -3.24 10.87
C GLY A 40 7.45 -3.35 9.40
N TYR A 41 8.06 -4.27 8.62
CA TYR A 41 7.70 -4.49 7.22
C TYR A 41 7.52 -5.97 6.90
N TYR A 42 6.30 -6.34 6.49
CA TYR A 42 5.92 -7.70 6.12
C TYR A 42 5.32 -7.72 4.73
N CYS A 43 5.44 -8.83 4.01
CA CYS A 43 4.85 -9.01 2.68
C CYS A 43 4.15 -10.36 2.57
N VAL A 44 3.05 -10.41 1.81
CA VAL A 44 2.39 -11.65 1.41
C VAL A 44 2.07 -11.60 -0.08
N SER A 45 2.17 -12.74 -0.75
CA SER A 45 1.69 -12.89 -2.13
C SER A 45 0.20 -13.21 -2.07
N CYS A 46 -0.64 -12.45 -2.77
CA CYS A 46 -2.10 -12.61 -2.67
C CYS A 46 -2.82 -12.22 -3.96
N LYS A 47 -4.15 -12.46 -3.97
CA LYS A 47 -5.07 -11.76 -4.85
C LYS A 47 -5.93 -10.79 -4.06
N SER A 48 -6.13 -9.58 -4.58
CA SER A 48 -7.05 -8.60 -4.01
C SER A 48 -7.64 -7.71 -5.11
N LEU A 49 -8.48 -6.73 -4.74
CA LEU A 49 -9.10 -5.78 -5.69
C LEU A 49 -10.00 -6.46 -6.75
N GLY A 50 -10.57 -7.62 -6.45
CA GLY A 50 -11.37 -8.39 -7.41
C GLY A 50 -10.53 -9.32 -8.27
N GLY A 51 -9.49 -9.93 -7.69
CA GLY A 51 -8.70 -10.99 -8.33
C GLY A 51 -7.33 -10.57 -8.90
N LEU A 52 -6.84 -9.35 -8.63
CA LEU A 52 -5.52 -8.93 -9.05
C LEU A 52 -4.44 -9.69 -8.28
N SER A 53 -3.58 -10.44 -8.97
CA SER A 53 -2.39 -11.06 -8.36
C SER A 53 -1.26 -10.05 -8.15
N HIS A 54 -0.80 -9.90 -6.90
CA HIS A 54 0.31 -9.02 -6.53
C HIS A 54 0.96 -9.42 -5.18
N GLU A 55 1.99 -8.69 -4.79
CA GLU A 55 2.53 -8.66 -3.43
C GLU A 55 1.87 -7.52 -2.65
N LEU A 56 1.40 -7.83 -1.45
CA LEU A 56 0.87 -6.86 -0.49
C LEU A 56 1.87 -6.69 0.64
N GLY A 57 2.44 -5.49 0.74
CA GLY A 57 3.32 -5.06 1.81
C GLY A 57 2.54 -4.40 2.94
N PHE A 58 2.93 -4.64 4.19
CA PHE A 58 2.37 -4.06 5.40
C PHE A 58 3.46 -3.33 6.17
N HIS A 59 3.31 -2.02 6.32
CA HIS A 59 4.25 -1.15 7.01
C HIS A 59 3.64 -0.69 8.34
N PHE A 60 4.35 -0.93 9.44
CA PHE A 60 3.95 -0.56 10.80
C PHE A 60 4.77 0.62 11.32
N ASP A 61 4.17 1.42 12.20
CA ASP A 61 4.88 2.48 12.89
C ASP A 61 5.89 1.89 13.88
N THR A 62 7.16 2.07 13.58
CA THR A 62 8.27 1.80 14.49
C THR A 62 9.04 3.10 14.75
N SER A 63 9.81 3.18 15.84
CA SER A 63 10.71 4.33 16.08
C SER A 63 11.73 4.52 14.94
N GLU A 64 12.07 3.43 14.25
CA GLU A 64 12.87 3.43 13.03
C GLU A 64 12.05 3.78 11.79
N ALA A 65 10.75 3.45 11.73
CA ALA A 65 9.85 3.91 10.67
C ALA A 65 9.68 5.43 10.70
N ARG A 66 9.82 6.06 11.88
CA ARG A 66 9.87 7.52 12.03
C ARG A 66 11.13 8.11 11.40
N LYS A 67 12.30 7.55 11.70
CA LYS A 67 13.58 7.91 11.05
C LYS A 67 13.59 7.59 9.56
N ASN A 68 12.97 6.46 9.18
CA ASN A 68 12.81 6.06 7.80
C ASN A 68 11.76 6.91 7.10
N LYS A 69 10.77 7.49 7.78
CA LYS A 69 9.85 8.48 7.21
C LYS A 69 10.57 9.80 6.99
N GLU A 70 11.41 10.25 7.92
CA GLU A 70 12.28 11.42 7.72
C GLU A 70 13.28 11.19 6.59
N LEU A 71 13.88 9.98 6.53
CA LEU A 71 14.71 9.54 5.44
C LEU A 71 13.92 9.33 4.15
N GLU A 72 12.67 8.89 4.18
CA GLU A 72 11.77 8.74 3.03
C GLU A 72 11.26 10.09 2.54
N ASP A 73 11.03 11.07 3.40
CA ASP A 73 10.64 12.42 3.02
C ASP A 73 11.87 13.15 2.45
N PHE A 74 13.06 12.88 2.99
CA PHE A 74 14.35 13.23 2.39
C PHE A 74 14.61 12.46 1.07
N ILE A 75 14.29 11.18 0.97
CA ILE A 75 14.41 10.36 -0.25
C ILE A 75 13.28 10.70 -1.22
N LYS A 76 12.12 11.18 -0.81
CA LYS A 76 11.06 11.73 -1.69
C LYS A 76 11.52 13.04 -2.30
N SER A 77 12.37 13.79 -1.60
CA SER A 77 13.16 14.86 -2.23
C SER A 77 14.20 14.33 -3.25
N LYS A 78 14.35 13.00 -3.37
CA LYS A 78 15.35 12.28 -4.19
C LYS A 78 14.86 11.00 -4.95
N GLY A 79 13.56 10.72 -5.08
CA GLY A 79 12.93 9.65 -5.91
C GLY A 79 12.84 8.19 -5.37
N LYS A 80 11.63 7.58 -5.39
CA LYS A 80 11.32 6.12 -5.31
C LYS A 80 9.85 5.81 -5.65
N ILE A 81 9.53 4.73 -6.41
CA ILE A 81 8.17 4.14 -6.71
C ILE A 81 7.41 3.82 -5.42
N VAL A 82 6.17 4.31 -5.31
CA VAL A 82 5.39 4.26 -4.08
C VAL A 82 3.91 4.09 -4.43
N ARG A 83 3.31 2.95 -4.09
CA ARG A 83 1.84 2.75 -4.12
C ARG A 83 1.41 2.52 -2.69
N ARG A 84 0.68 3.47 -2.10
CA ARG A 84 0.38 3.49 -0.66
C ARG A 84 -1.10 3.56 -0.43
N ILE A 85 -1.59 2.72 0.47
CA ILE A 85 -2.92 2.83 1.06
C ILE A 85 -2.75 2.87 2.56
N GLY A 86 -3.19 3.94 3.23
CA GLY A 86 -3.06 4.00 4.68
C GLY A 86 -3.97 5.07 5.29
N PRO A 87 -4.19 4.98 6.61
CA PRO A 87 -5.07 5.92 7.26
C PRO A 87 -4.56 7.37 7.19
N ILE A 88 -5.45 8.34 7.02
CA ILE A 88 -5.15 9.77 7.17
C ILE A 88 -4.94 10.03 8.66
N ARG A 89 -3.69 10.18 9.07
CA ARG A 89 -3.37 10.55 10.46
C ARG A 89 -3.20 12.07 10.56
N GLY A 90 -3.96 12.68 11.47
CA GLY A 90 -3.71 14.04 11.93
C GLY A 90 -2.41 14.13 12.76
N PRO A 91 -2.01 15.31 13.24
CA PRO A 91 -0.76 15.54 13.98
C PRO A 91 -0.69 14.91 15.39
N GLY A 92 -1.50 13.89 15.68
CA GLY A 92 -1.48 13.18 16.96
C GLY A 92 -0.32 12.19 17.09
N PRO A 93 -0.03 11.69 18.30
CA PRO A 93 1.01 10.69 18.51
C PRO A 93 0.69 9.42 17.71
N LEU A 94 1.63 9.00 16.86
CA LEU A 94 1.60 7.69 16.23
C LEU A 94 1.89 6.66 17.32
N GLU A 95 0.88 5.92 17.76
CA GLU A 95 1.11 4.78 18.64
C GLU A 95 1.94 3.73 17.89
N ALA A 96 3.08 3.36 18.48
CA ALA A 96 3.98 2.37 17.92
C ALA A 96 3.26 1.01 17.75
N GLY A 97 3.58 0.29 16.68
CA GLY A 97 3.01 -1.03 16.41
C GLY A 97 1.70 -1.02 15.61
N ARG A 98 1.14 0.15 15.26
CA ARG A 98 -0.06 0.23 14.39
C ARG A 98 0.29 0.19 12.91
N LEU A 99 -0.59 -0.43 12.11
CA LEU A 99 -0.49 -0.42 10.65
C LEU A 99 -0.57 1.02 10.12
N ARG A 100 0.45 1.41 9.36
CA ARG A 100 0.57 2.74 8.75
C ARG A 100 0.15 2.72 7.29
N GLU A 101 0.52 1.67 6.57
CA GLU A 101 0.47 1.68 5.11
C GLU A 101 0.49 0.26 4.53
N LEU A 102 -0.32 0.06 3.50
CA LEU A 102 -0.30 -1.06 2.59
C LEU A 102 0.38 -0.67 1.29
N GLU A 103 1.26 -1.54 0.80
CA GLU A 103 1.99 -1.35 -0.44
C GLU A 103 1.63 -2.42 -1.47
N PHE A 104 1.28 -2.00 -2.68
CA PHE A 104 0.86 -2.89 -3.77
C PHE A 104 1.98 -2.96 -4.82
N PHE A 105 2.55 -4.12 -5.05
CA PHE A 105 3.65 -4.25 -6.02
C PHE A 105 3.74 -5.63 -6.66
N ARG A 106 4.50 -5.74 -7.75
CA ARG A 106 4.98 -6.99 -8.32
C ARG A 106 6.47 -7.11 -8.07
N ARG A 107 6.96 -8.35 -8.02
CA ARG A 107 8.41 -8.63 -7.93
C ARG A 107 9.15 -8.19 -9.19
N GLN A 108 8.48 -8.20 -10.34
CA GLN A 108 9.03 -7.83 -11.63
C GLN A 108 7.97 -7.11 -12.48
N TYR A 109 8.42 -6.23 -13.37
CA TYR A 109 7.59 -5.47 -14.29
C TYR A 109 8.16 -5.62 -15.72
N PRO A 110 8.00 -6.79 -16.36
CA PRO A 110 8.53 -7.00 -17.71
C PRO A 110 7.91 -6.03 -18.73
N ASP A 111 6.66 -5.65 -18.51
CA ASP A 111 6.00 -4.55 -19.19
C ASP A 111 5.39 -3.62 -18.13
N LEU A 112 6.07 -2.50 -17.92
CA LEU A 112 5.68 -1.50 -16.94
C LEU A 112 4.36 -0.84 -17.31
N ARG A 113 4.12 -0.57 -18.60
CA ARG A 113 2.91 0.10 -19.08
C ARG A 113 1.69 -0.78 -18.88
N LYS A 114 1.77 -2.02 -19.35
CA LYS A 114 0.70 -3.00 -19.16
C LYS A 114 0.41 -3.25 -17.69
N SER A 115 1.46 -3.38 -16.87
CA SER A 115 1.27 -3.57 -15.42
C SER A 115 0.58 -2.35 -14.79
N PHE A 116 1.01 -1.14 -15.13
CA PHE A 116 0.37 0.08 -14.64
C PHE A 116 -1.10 0.16 -15.02
N ASP A 117 -1.43 -0.03 -16.30
CA ASP A 117 -2.81 0.05 -16.79
C ASP A 117 -3.69 -1.04 -16.14
N GLU A 118 -3.13 -2.22 -15.89
CA GLU A 118 -3.81 -3.30 -15.17
C GLU A 118 -4.10 -2.90 -13.71
N PHE A 119 -3.09 -2.44 -12.95
CA PHE A 119 -3.31 -1.96 -11.58
C PHE A 119 -4.35 -0.84 -11.52
N GLN A 120 -4.31 0.10 -12.47
CA GLN A 120 -5.28 1.18 -12.56
C GLN A 120 -6.70 0.64 -12.78
N SER A 121 -6.88 -0.27 -13.73
CA SER A 121 -8.18 -0.88 -14.03
C SER A 121 -8.77 -1.63 -12.84
N TYR A 122 -7.96 -2.38 -12.08
CA TYR A 122 -8.42 -3.07 -10.88
C TYR A 122 -8.73 -2.09 -9.74
N ALA A 123 -7.91 -1.05 -9.55
CA ALA A 123 -8.17 -0.01 -8.55
C ALA A 123 -9.47 0.74 -8.85
N GLU A 124 -9.72 1.14 -10.11
CA GLU A 124 -10.96 1.83 -10.48
C GLU A 124 -12.20 0.96 -10.30
N ARG A 125 -12.08 -0.35 -10.58
CA ARG A 125 -13.18 -1.30 -10.30
C ARG A 125 -13.44 -1.46 -8.81
N ALA A 126 -12.39 -1.47 -7.98
CA ALA A 126 -12.51 -1.68 -6.54
C ALA A 126 -12.96 -0.42 -5.78
N PHE A 127 -12.51 0.75 -6.22
CA PHE A 127 -12.62 2.02 -5.48
C PHE A 127 -13.46 3.09 -6.19
N GLY A 128 -13.90 2.83 -7.43
CA GLY A 128 -14.51 3.83 -8.29
C GLY A 128 -13.47 4.74 -8.95
N LYS A 129 -13.91 5.85 -9.54
CA LYS A 129 -13.00 6.82 -10.17
C LYS A 129 -12.12 7.52 -9.11
N PRO A 130 -10.86 7.87 -9.45
CA PRO A 130 -10.00 8.60 -8.55
C PRO A 130 -10.60 9.97 -8.22
N SER A 131 -10.34 10.43 -6.99
CA SER A 131 -10.71 11.75 -6.51
C SER A 131 -9.84 12.85 -7.12
N ASP A 132 -8.61 12.49 -7.51
CA ASP A 132 -7.65 13.39 -8.16
C ASP A 132 -6.85 12.60 -9.20
N ALA A 133 -6.58 13.24 -10.34
CA ALA A 133 -5.80 12.68 -11.44
C ALA A 133 -4.91 13.78 -12.03
N ALA A 134 -3.63 13.49 -12.15
CA ALA A 134 -2.63 14.39 -12.71
C ALA A 134 -1.67 13.63 -13.65
N GLU A 135 -0.92 14.38 -14.45
CA GLU A 135 0.23 13.82 -15.15
C GLU A 135 1.31 13.42 -14.13
N GLY A 136 1.83 12.21 -14.28
CA GLY A 136 2.97 11.68 -13.54
C GLY A 136 4.24 11.66 -14.39
N GLY A 137 5.29 11.05 -13.85
CA GLY A 137 6.56 10.88 -14.56
C GLY A 137 6.50 9.79 -15.65
N GLY A 138 7.34 9.90 -16.67
CA GLY A 138 7.55 8.84 -17.67
C GLY A 138 6.34 8.53 -18.56
N GLY A 139 5.40 9.47 -18.72
CA GLY A 139 4.18 9.26 -19.52
C GLY A 139 3.10 8.44 -18.79
N PHE A 140 3.21 8.29 -17.48
CA PHE A 140 2.23 7.64 -16.61
C PHE A 140 1.36 8.66 -15.88
N GLY A 141 0.12 8.29 -15.57
CA GLY A 141 -0.73 9.09 -14.70
C GLY A 141 -0.33 8.99 -13.23
N LYS A 142 -0.81 9.95 -12.44
CA LYS A 142 -0.83 9.88 -10.98
C LYS A 142 -2.27 10.01 -10.51
N TYR A 143 -2.73 9.01 -9.77
CA TYR A 143 -4.11 8.90 -9.32
C TYR A 143 -4.17 8.82 -7.79
N GLU A 144 -5.14 9.52 -7.21
CA GLU A 144 -5.41 9.52 -5.78
C GLU A 144 -6.90 9.24 -5.51
N TRP A 145 -7.19 8.38 -4.55
CA TRP A 145 -8.53 8.22 -3.97
C TRP A 145 -8.50 8.67 -2.51
N LYS A 146 -9.52 9.45 -2.13
CA LYS A 146 -9.67 10.00 -0.77
C LYS A 146 -10.95 9.43 -0.17
N PHE A 147 -10.79 8.62 0.88
CA PHE A 147 -11.88 8.14 1.72
C PHE A 147 -11.79 8.79 3.10
N LYS A 148 -12.83 8.67 3.91
CA LYS A 148 -12.80 9.16 5.28
C LYS A 148 -11.73 8.41 6.05
N GLY A 149 -10.61 9.10 6.29
CA GLY A 149 -9.52 8.52 7.05
C GLY A 149 -8.64 7.54 6.26
N VAL A 150 -8.72 7.41 4.93
CA VAL A 150 -7.79 6.59 4.11
C VAL A 150 -7.43 7.32 2.81
N ARG A 151 -6.18 7.22 2.37
CA ARG A 151 -5.76 7.66 1.03
C ARG A 151 -5.10 6.53 0.26
N ILE A 152 -5.40 6.46 -1.03
CA ILE A 152 -4.83 5.49 -1.98
C ILE A 152 -4.09 6.27 -3.06
N TYR A 153 -2.87 5.86 -3.36
CA TYR A 153 -2.07 6.45 -4.44
C TYR A 153 -1.65 5.39 -5.47
N HIS A 154 -1.84 5.70 -6.74
CA HIS A 154 -1.33 4.91 -7.85
C HIS A 154 -0.53 5.77 -8.83
N TYR A 155 0.78 5.54 -8.91
CA TYR A 155 1.69 6.27 -9.79
C TYR A 155 2.98 5.49 -10.03
N VAL A 156 3.68 5.81 -11.12
CA VAL A 156 5.06 5.39 -11.37
C VAL A 156 5.99 6.50 -10.89
N LEU A 157 7.08 6.14 -10.25
CA LEU A 157 8.20 7.06 -10.07
C LEU A 157 9.38 6.62 -10.90
N ASP A 158 9.90 7.56 -11.67
CA ASP A 158 11.13 7.40 -12.41
C ASP A 158 12.31 7.39 -11.43
N ARG A 159 13.27 6.49 -11.64
CA ARG A 159 14.53 6.45 -10.88
C ARG A 159 15.66 6.50 -11.90
N PHE A 160 16.32 7.65 -12.00
CA PHE A 160 17.64 7.78 -12.61
C PHE A 160 18.70 7.54 -11.54
#